data_AF-A0A1S3C9T2-F1
#
_entry.id   AF-A0A1S3C9T2-F1
#
_cell.length_a   1.000
_cell.length_b   1.000
_cell.length_c   1.000
_cell.angle_alpha   90.00
_cell.angle_beta   90.00
_cell.angle_gamma   90.00
#
_symmetry.space_group_name_H-M   'P 1'
#
loop_
_entity.id
_entity.type
_entity.pdbx_description
1 polymer ?
#
loop_
_entity_poly.entity_id
_entity_poly.type
_entity_poly.pdbx_seq_one_letter_code
_entity_poly.pdbx_strand_id
1 'polypeptide(L)'
;MENLLNFFLLLLLFALFPLLQALQWRTQQNNLNNFEGSSDFVNLEYHMGPVLASPINLYIIWYGHWNPNLQDIIKDFIFSLSPPPSSSHRPSVADWWRTIELYADQTGSNITGTIRLSGEFHDSSYSQGNYLSRLAIQHVIKNSITSQNPTPLPLNPYTGLYLVLTSSDVQVQNFCRAVCGFHYFTFPSVVGATVPYAWVGHSGKQCPGVCAYPFARPEGSEAPPGSGIMGAPNGDVGADGMVSVIAHELAETSSNPLVNAWYAGDDPTAPTEIADLCMGLYGSGGGGGYVGNVYRDYWGNGYNLNGVNGRKFLVQWVWNPVQRRCFGPNALD
;
A
#
# COMPACT_ATOMS: atom_id res chain seq x y z
N MET A 1 -0.56 55.33 -44.10
CA MET A 1 -0.46 53.85 -44.19
C MET A 1 0.29 53.26 -43.01
N GLU A 2 1.34 53.92 -42.48
CA GLU A 2 2.11 53.43 -41.31
C GLU A 2 1.28 53.26 -40.03
N ASN A 3 0.34 54.16 -39.73
CA ASN A 3 -0.51 54.04 -38.53
C ASN A 3 -1.49 52.87 -38.58
N LEU A 4 -1.91 52.41 -39.76
CA LEU A 4 -2.79 51.25 -39.89
C LEU A 4 -2.02 49.94 -39.66
N LEU A 5 -0.76 49.90 -40.08
CA LEU A 5 0.12 48.73 -39.93
C LEU A 5 0.46 48.48 -38.45
N ASN A 6 0.75 49.54 -37.70
CA ASN A 6 1.03 49.45 -36.26
C ASN A 6 -0.20 48.99 -35.45
N PHE A 7 -1.41 49.41 -35.85
CA PHE A 7 -2.65 48.98 -35.19
C PHE A 7 -2.95 47.51 -35.44
N PHE A 8 -2.70 47.01 -36.65
CA PHE A 8 -2.80 45.59 -36.98
C PHE A 8 -1.77 44.74 -36.23
N LEU A 9 -0.53 45.23 -36.07
CA LEU A 9 0.51 44.54 -35.32
C LEU A 9 0.15 44.40 -33.83
N LEU A 10 -0.41 45.46 -33.22
CA LEU A 10 -0.89 45.43 -31.83
C LEU A 10 -2.04 44.42 -31.66
N LEU A 11 -3.02 44.40 -32.57
CA LEU A 11 -4.13 43.45 -32.53
C LEU A 11 -3.67 41.99 -32.65
N LEU A 12 -2.67 41.72 -33.50
CA LEU A 12 -2.05 40.40 -33.62
C LEU A 12 -1.34 39.98 -32.33
N LEU A 13 -0.63 40.90 -31.67
CA LEU A 13 0.03 40.63 -30.38
C LEU A 13 -0.98 40.31 -29.27
N PHE A 14 -2.11 41.03 -29.20
CA PHE A 14 -3.19 40.75 -28.24
C PHE A 14 -3.94 39.44 -28.54
N ALA A 15 -4.07 39.06 -29.82
CA ALA A 15 -4.70 37.79 -30.21
C ALA A 15 -3.79 36.57 -29.95
N LEU A 16 -2.48 36.74 -30.00
CA LEU A 16 -1.48 35.68 -29.74
C LEU A 16 -1.19 35.49 -28.25
N PHE A 17 -1.40 36.52 -27.42
CA PHE A 17 -1.18 36.46 -25.97
C PHE A 17 -1.94 35.33 -25.25
N PRO A 18 -3.25 35.09 -25.49
CA PRO A 18 -3.95 33.96 -24.89
C PRO A 18 -3.49 32.60 -25.43
N LEU A 19 -3.00 32.53 -26.68
CA LEU A 19 -2.42 31.32 -27.26
C LEU A 19 -1.07 30.96 -26.61
N LEU A 20 -0.23 31.97 -26.36
CA LEU A 20 1.04 31.83 -25.64
C LEU A 20 0.83 31.42 -24.18
N GLN A 21 -0.16 32.01 -23.50
CA GLN A 21 -0.55 31.60 -22.15
C GLN A 21 -1.12 30.18 -22.13
N ALA A 22 -1.93 29.78 -23.12
CA ALA A 22 -2.46 28.42 -23.25
C ALA A 22 -1.36 27.39 -23.57
N LEU A 23 -0.35 27.75 -24.37
CA LEU A 23 0.83 26.91 -24.61
C LEU A 23 1.66 26.74 -23.34
N GLN A 24 1.93 27.84 -22.60
CA GLN A 24 2.61 27.81 -21.30
C GLN A 24 1.87 26.90 -20.31
N TRP A 25 0.53 26.99 -20.25
CA TRP A 25 -0.29 26.14 -19.38
C TRP A 25 -0.20 24.66 -19.78
N ARG A 26 -0.27 24.33 -21.08
CA ARG A 26 -0.09 22.94 -21.56
C ARG A 26 1.30 22.40 -21.27
N THR A 27 2.35 23.20 -21.46
CA THR A 27 3.71 22.77 -21.14
C THR A 27 3.93 22.62 -19.63
N GLN A 28 3.29 23.46 -18.81
CA GLN A 28 3.34 23.34 -17.35
C GLN A 28 2.55 22.11 -16.87
N GLN A 29 1.41 21.79 -17.50
CA GLN A 29 0.63 20.58 -17.22
C GLN A 29 1.38 19.31 -17.64
N ASN A 30 2.09 19.32 -18.77
CA ASN A 30 2.94 18.20 -19.19
C ASN A 30 4.18 18.02 -18.28
N ASN A 31 4.74 19.09 -17.73
CA ASN A 31 5.85 18.98 -16.78
C ASN A 31 5.39 18.57 -15.37
N LEU A 32 4.15 18.84 -14.98
CA LEU A 32 3.57 18.37 -13.71
C LEU A 32 3.22 16.87 -13.72
N ASN A 33 3.04 16.27 -14.91
CA ASN A 33 2.65 14.86 -15.05
C ASN A 33 3.77 13.85 -14.70
N ASN A 34 4.99 14.30 -14.39
CA ASN A 34 6.13 13.43 -14.10
C ASN A 34 6.60 13.46 -12.64
N PHE A 35 5.87 14.14 -11.74
CA PHE A 35 6.16 14.13 -10.30
C PHE A 35 5.38 13.02 -9.60
N GLU A 36 5.48 11.80 -10.11
CA GLU A 36 4.96 10.56 -9.50
C GLU A 36 5.83 10.19 -8.28
N GLY A 37 5.87 11.09 -7.29
CA GLY A 37 6.77 11.02 -6.14
C GLY A 37 8.25 11.29 -6.45
N SER A 38 8.64 11.47 -7.71
CA SER A 38 10.02 11.79 -8.08
C SER A 38 10.46 13.10 -7.42
N SER A 39 11.54 13.03 -6.66
CA SER A 39 12.07 14.17 -5.92
C SER A 39 13.56 13.96 -5.69
N ASP A 40 14.37 14.96 -6.05
CA ASP A 40 15.80 14.99 -5.74
C ASP A 40 16.08 15.02 -4.22
N PHE A 41 15.03 15.23 -3.41
CA PHE A 41 15.10 15.24 -1.95
C PHE A 41 14.80 13.87 -1.32
N VAL A 42 14.31 12.88 -2.09
CA VAL A 42 14.11 11.52 -1.58
C VAL A 42 15.45 10.79 -1.62
N ASN A 43 16.06 10.65 -0.45
CA ASN A 43 17.30 9.91 -0.27
C ASN A 43 17.00 8.59 0.45
N LEU A 44 16.53 7.59 -0.30
CA LEU A 44 16.29 6.25 0.22
C LEU A 44 17.62 5.50 0.35
N GLU A 45 17.92 5.04 1.55
CA GLU A 45 19.21 4.43 1.89
C GLU A 45 19.04 3.05 2.52
N TYR A 46 20.12 2.27 2.45
CA TYR A 46 20.24 0.98 3.11
C TYR A 46 21.08 1.10 4.38
N HIS A 47 20.51 0.70 5.50
CA HIS A 47 21.01 0.88 6.85
C HIS A 47 21.54 -0.42 7.48
N MET A 48 21.96 -1.37 6.64
CA MET A 48 22.68 -2.60 7.04
C MET A 48 21.84 -3.65 7.78
N GLY A 49 20.53 -3.47 7.89
CA GLY A 49 19.59 -4.45 8.41
C GLY A 49 19.25 -5.57 7.40
N PRO A 50 18.65 -6.67 7.85
CA PRO A 50 18.24 -7.76 6.96
C PRO A 50 17.02 -7.37 6.13
N VAL A 51 16.82 -8.05 5.00
CA VAL A 51 15.55 -8.07 4.25
C VAL A 51 14.96 -9.48 4.25
N LEU A 52 13.70 -9.65 3.87
CA LEU A 52 13.06 -10.98 3.78
C LEU A 52 13.42 -11.69 2.46
N ALA A 53 14.66 -12.19 2.37
CA ALA A 53 15.18 -12.84 1.16
C ALA A 53 14.78 -14.32 0.99
N SER A 54 14.47 -15.02 2.10
CA SER A 54 13.99 -16.41 2.06
C SER A 54 12.48 -16.47 1.79
N PRO A 55 11.95 -17.57 1.18
CA PRO A 55 10.50 -17.73 0.99
C PRO A 55 9.72 -17.45 2.27
N ILE A 56 8.73 -16.56 2.18
CA ILE A 56 7.95 -16.09 3.33
C ILE A 56 6.80 -17.06 3.58
N ASN A 57 6.76 -17.61 4.80
CA ASN A 57 5.61 -18.32 5.34
C ASN A 57 4.74 -17.31 6.09
N LEU A 58 3.71 -16.80 5.43
CA LEU A 58 2.78 -15.82 5.97
C LEU A 58 1.72 -16.51 6.84
N TYR A 59 1.51 -16.01 8.05
CA TYR A 59 0.46 -16.48 8.96
C TYR A 59 -0.52 -15.36 9.26
N ILE A 60 -1.81 -15.56 8.98
CA ILE A 60 -2.84 -14.55 9.24
C ILE A 60 -3.48 -14.81 10.60
N ILE A 61 -3.63 -13.76 11.40
CA ILE A 61 -4.37 -13.78 12.65
C ILE A 61 -5.59 -12.88 12.50
N TRP A 62 -6.76 -13.50 12.39
CA TRP A 62 -8.06 -12.85 12.30
C TRP A 62 -8.56 -12.52 13.71
N TYR A 63 -8.35 -11.29 14.17
CA TYR A 63 -8.73 -10.86 15.52
C TYR A 63 -10.09 -10.16 15.54
N GLY A 64 -11.04 -10.69 16.32
CA GLY A 64 -12.42 -10.25 16.41
C GLY A 64 -13.39 -10.97 15.44
N HIS A 65 -14.60 -10.42 15.23
CA HIS A 65 -15.62 -11.05 14.39
C HIS A 65 -15.44 -10.72 12.91
N TRP A 66 -14.97 -11.71 12.16
CA TRP A 66 -14.74 -11.60 10.73
C TRP A 66 -15.88 -12.15 9.89
N ASN A 67 -16.26 -11.42 8.83
CA ASN A 67 -17.10 -11.94 7.77
C ASN A 67 -16.25 -12.78 6.80
N PRO A 68 -16.56 -14.08 6.58
CA PRO A 68 -15.78 -14.94 5.70
C PRO A 68 -15.61 -14.39 4.28
N ASN A 69 -16.61 -13.69 3.74
CA ASN A 69 -16.52 -13.11 2.40
C ASN A 69 -15.43 -12.02 2.30
N LEU A 70 -15.23 -11.25 3.38
CA LEU A 70 -14.17 -10.24 3.43
C LEU A 70 -12.80 -10.88 3.61
N GLN A 71 -12.73 -11.98 4.37
CA GLN A 71 -11.51 -12.77 4.50
C GLN A 71 -11.08 -13.35 3.15
N ASP A 72 -12.03 -13.81 2.32
CA ASP A 72 -11.73 -14.36 0.99
C ASP A 72 -11.13 -13.30 0.06
N ILE A 73 -11.59 -12.04 0.09
CA ILE A 73 -10.98 -10.94 -0.69
C ILE A 73 -9.50 -10.76 -0.32
N ILE A 74 -9.20 -10.73 0.98
CA ILE A 74 -7.84 -10.56 1.49
C ILE A 74 -6.97 -11.77 1.18
N LYS A 75 -7.48 -12.99 1.37
CA LYS A 75 -6.74 -14.22 1.02
C LYS A 75 -6.45 -14.30 -0.47
N ASP A 76 -7.41 -13.97 -1.33
CA ASP A 76 -7.18 -13.91 -2.77
C ASP A 76 -6.09 -12.90 -3.12
N PHE A 77 -6.03 -11.74 -2.44
CA PHE A 77 -4.93 -10.79 -2.61
C PHE A 77 -3.58 -11.44 -2.24
N ILE A 78 -3.49 -12.09 -1.08
CA ILE A 78 -2.28 -12.79 -0.63
C ILE A 78 -1.86 -13.88 -1.63
N PHE A 79 -2.79 -14.69 -2.12
CA PHE A 79 -2.51 -15.70 -3.14
C PHE A 79 -2.07 -15.10 -4.49
N SER A 80 -2.40 -13.84 -4.74
CA SER A 80 -2.02 -13.11 -5.94
C SER A 80 -0.59 -12.56 -5.90
N LEU A 81 0.08 -12.55 -4.74
CA LEU A 81 1.49 -12.14 -4.59
C LEU A 81 2.45 -13.15 -5.24
N SER A 82 2.15 -14.45 -5.13
CA SER A 82 2.94 -15.54 -5.72
C SER A 82 2.03 -16.54 -6.45
N PRO A 83 1.37 -16.12 -7.54
CA PRO A 83 0.38 -16.93 -8.23
C PRO A 83 1.06 -18.04 -9.05
N PRO A 84 0.34 -19.14 -9.35
CA PRO A 84 0.77 -20.10 -10.36
C PRO A 84 1.07 -19.42 -11.71
N PRO A 85 2.03 -19.95 -12.53
CA PRO A 85 2.44 -19.31 -13.79
C PRO A 85 1.32 -19.07 -14.81
N SER A 86 0.22 -19.83 -14.74
CA SER A 86 -0.90 -19.76 -15.67
C SER A 86 -2.07 -18.88 -15.21
N SER A 87 -2.02 -18.29 -14.01
CA SER A 87 -3.22 -17.73 -13.36
C SER A 87 -3.32 -16.20 -13.35
N SER A 88 -2.39 -15.46 -13.96
CA SER A 88 -2.38 -13.99 -13.84
C SER A 88 -2.56 -13.27 -15.19
N HIS A 89 -3.65 -12.50 -15.30
CA HIS A 89 -3.75 -11.44 -16.30
C HIS A 89 -2.83 -10.28 -15.91
N ARG A 90 -2.18 -9.63 -16.88
CA ARG A 90 -1.29 -8.49 -16.62
C ARG A 90 -2.02 -7.15 -16.81
N PRO A 91 -1.66 -6.11 -16.05
CA PRO A 91 -0.73 -6.14 -14.91
C PRO A 91 -1.31 -6.91 -13.71
N SER A 92 -0.47 -7.65 -13.00
CA SER A 92 -0.86 -8.51 -11.87
C SER A 92 -0.25 -8.06 -10.54
N VAL A 93 -0.81 -8.54 -9.42
CA VAL A 93 -0.24 -8.30 -8.08
C VAL A 93 1.21 -8.78 -7.98
N ALA A 94 1.55 -9.90 -8.62
CA ALA A 94 2.94 -10.36 -8.71
C ALA A 94 3.84 -9.42 -9.53
N ASP A 95 3.33 -8.82 -10.61
CA ASP A 95 4.10 -7.82 -11.36
C ASP A 95 4.38 -6.57 -10.49
N TRP A 96 3.45 -6.22 -9.58
CA TRP A 96 3.66 -5.12 -8.62
C TRP A 96 4.72 -5.51 -7.58
N TRP A 97 4.68 -6.74 -7.06
CA TRP A 97 5.65 -7.26 -6.09
C TRP A 97 7.09 -7.26 -6.61
N ARG A 98 7.31 -7.38 -7.92
CA ARG A 98 8.65 -7.28 -8.52
C ARG A 98 9.39 -5.99 -8.22
N THR A 99 8.68 -4.88 -7.93
CA THR A 99 9.33 -3.64 -7.49
C THR A 99 9.95 -3.81 -6.11
N ILE A 100 9.28 -4.55 -5.23
CA ILE A 100 9.77 -4.89 -3.89
C ILE A 100 10.97 -5.85 -4.00
N GLU A 101 10.96 -6.79 -4.95
CA GLU A 101 12.11 -7.68 -5.21
C GLU A 101 13.40 -6.93 -5.62
N LEU A 102 13.36 -5.62 -5.94
CA LEU A 102 14.57 -4.85 -6.27
C LEU A 102 15.43 -4.51 -5.05
N TYR A 103 14.88 -4.60 -3.85
CA TYR A 103 15.59 -4.29 -2.60
C TYR A 103 16.39 -5.50 -2.12
N ALA A 104 17.61 -5.27 -1.65
CA ALA A 104 18.54 -6.30 -1.21
C ALA A 104 19.21 -5.94 0.12
N ASP A 105 19.71 -6.92 0.85
CA ASP A 105 20.55 -6.70 2.03
C ASP A 105 22.06 -6.67 1.68
N GLN A 106 22.90 -6.55 2.71
CA GLN A 106 24.36 -6.52 2.60
C GLN A 106 24.95 -7.79 1.94
N THR A 107 24.23 -8.93 1.96
CA THR A 107 24.67 -10.16 1.30
C THR A 107 24.48 -10.12 -0.21
N GLY A 108 23.77 -9.11 -0.73
CA GLY A 108 23.32 -9.04 -2.12
C GLY A 108 22.10 -9.91 -2.40
N SER A 109 21.45 -10.44 -1.35
CA SER A 109 20.23 -11.21 -1.50
C SER A 109 19.03 -10.26 -1.58
N ASN A 110 18.29 -10.37 -2.67
CA ASN A 110 17.05 -9.61 -2.88
C ASN A 110 15.90 -10.16 -2.04
N ILE A 111 14.90 -9.31 -1.77
CA ILE A 111 13.61 -9.75 -1.20
C ILE A 111 13.02 -10.85 -2.07
N THR A 112 12.43 -11.86 -1.44
CA THR A 112 11.83 -13.00 -2.15
C THR A 112 10.58 -12.61 -2.95
N GLY A 113 10.42 -13.20 -4.14
CA GLY A 113 9.15 -13.23 -4.87
C GLY A 113 8.19 -14.34 -4.41
N THR A 114 8.54 -15.11 -3.36
CA THR A 114 7.74 -16.26 -2.88
C THR A 114 7.14 -15.98 -1.51
N ILE A 115 5.82 -15.80 -1.48
CA ILE A 115 5.00 -15.64 -0.27
C ILE A 115 3.92 -16.72 -0.27
N ARG A 116 3.78 -17.43 0.85
CA ARG A 116 2.82 -18.52 1.01
C ARG A 116 2.00 -18.33 2.27
N LEU A 117 0.67 -18.27 2.12
CA LEU A 117 -0.23 -18.41 3.26
C LEU A 117 -0.04 -19.81 3.87
N SER A 118 0.55 -19.87 5.05
CA SER A 118 1.04 -21.09 5.70
C SER A 118 0.22 -21.48 6.94
N GLY A 119 -0.70 -20.61 7.37
CA GLY A 119 -1.63 -20.89 8.45
C GLY A 119 -2.49 -19.69 8.77
N GLU A 120 -3.62 -19.96 9.41
CA GLU A 120 -4.58 -18.95 9.84
C GLU A 120 -4.98 -19.24 11.29
N PHE A 121 -5.18 -18.19 12.08
CA PHE A 121 -5.70 -18.27 13.44
C PHE A 121 -6.87 -17.32 13.60
N HIS A 122 -7.96 -17.78 14.22
CA HIS A 122 -9.15 -16.98 14.45
C HIS A 122 -9.32 -16.73 15.96
N ASP A 123 -9.22 -15.47 16.35
CA ASP A 123 -9.38 -15.01 17.72
C ASP A 123 -10.70 -14.22 17.85
N SER A 124 -11.82 -14.93 17.73
CA SER A 124 -13.16 -14.35 17.87
C SER A 124 -13.59 -14.13 19.33
N SER A 125 -12.83 -14.65 20.29
CA SER A 125 -13.06 -14.44 21.72
C SER A 125 -12.42 -13.16 22.26
N TYR A 126 -11.68 -12.43 21.42
CA TYR A 126 -10.96 -11.21 21.78
C TYR A 126 -10.00 -11.43 22.95
N SER A 127 -9.01 -12.30 22.78
CA SER A 127 -8.07 -12.68 23.85
C SER A 127 -7.39 -11.50 24.58
N GLN A 128 -7.32 -10.32 23.95
CA GLN A 128 -6.77 -9.08 24.50
C GLN A 128 -7.82 -7.95 24.63
N GLY A 129 -9.12 -8.28 24.57
CA GLY A 129 -10.23 -7.32 24.57
C GLY A 129 -10.46 -6.64 23.22
N ASN A 130 -11.42 -5.72 23.17
CA ASN A 130 -11.83 -5.02 21.94
C ASN A 130 -11.15 -3.65 21.74
N TYR A 131 -10.20 -3.29 22.60
CA TYR A 131 -9.34 -2.12 22.46
C TYR A 131 -7.88 -2.54 22.60
N LEU A 132 -7.10 -2.41 21.52
CA LEU A 132 -5.71 -2.85 21.48
C LEU A 132 -4.73 -1.67 21.45
N SER A 133 -3.63 -1.83 22.19
CA SER A 133 -2.41 -1.05 21.99
C SER A 133 -1.43 -1.82 21.08
N ARG A 134 -0.34 -1.18 20.63
CA ARG A 134 0.72 -1.86 19.88
C ARG A 134 1.32 -3.05 20.65
N LEU A 135 1.46 -2.92 21.97
CA LEU A 135 1.94 -4.01 22.83
C LEU A 135 0.91 -5.15 22.91
N ALA A 136 -0.39 -4.82 23.01
CA ALA A 136 -1.45 -5.83 23.01
C ALA A 136 -1.46 -6.66 21.72
N ILE A 137 -1.10 -6.08 20.56
CA ILE A 137 -0.97 -6.81 19.30
C ILE A 137 0.11 -7.91 19.39
N GLN A 138 1.23 -7.67 20.08
CA GLN A 138 2.22 -8.74 20.31
C GLN A 138 1.66 -9.85 21.22
N HIS A 139 0.79 -9.52 22.18
CA HIS A 139 0.08 -10.52 22.98
C HIS A 139 -0.96 -11.30 22.17
N VAL A 140 -1.60 -10.69 21.16
CA VAL A 140 -2.44 -11.41 20.17
C VAL A 140 -1.61 -12.44 19.39
N ILE A 141 -0.43 -12.05 18.91
CA ILE A 141 0.49 -12.97 18.23
C ILE A 141 0.90 -14.11 19.16
N LYS A 142 1.28 -13.79 20.41
CA LYS A 142 1.57 -14.80 21.43
C LYS A 142 0.41 -15.78 21.60
N ASN A 143 -0.82 -15.27 21.76
CA ASN A 143 -2.01 -16.11 21.91
C ASN A 143 -2.19 -17.06 20.73
N SER A 144 -1.98 -16.59 19.49
CA SER A 144 -2.09 -17.42 18.29
C SER A 144 -1.11 -18.59 18.24
N ILE A 145 0.01 -18.49 18.95
CA ILE A 145 1.08 -19.49 19.01
C ILE A 145 0.91 -20.44 20.21
N THR A 146 0.38 -19.93 21.32
CA THR A 146 0.29 -20.71 22.57
C THR A 146 -1.11 -21.28 22.85
N SER A 147 -2.14 -20.81 22.15
CA SER A 147 -3.51 -21.29 22.36
C SER A 147 -3.62 -22.78 22.04
N GLN A 148 -4.44 -23.49 22.83
CA GLN A 148 -4.76 -24.89 22.59
C GLN A 148 -6.04 -25.05 21.74
N ASN A 149 -6.81 -23.97 21.56
CA ASN A 149 -8.03 -23.96 20.74
C ASN A 149 -8.33 -22.53 20.24
N PRO A 150 -8.38 -22.27 18.91
CA PRO A 150 -8.15 -23.21 17.81
C PRO A 150 -6.67 -23.66 17.72
N THR A 151 -6.34 -24.47 16.72
CA THR A 151 -4.98 -25.01 16.54
C THR A 151 -3.96 -23.87 16.48
N PRO A 152 -2.88 -23.92 17.27
CA PRO A 152 -1.89 -22.85 17.30
C PRO A 152 -1.12 -22.75 15.99
N LEU A 153 -0.73 -21.53 15.65
CA LEU A 153 0.28 -21.26 14.64
C LEU A 153 1.67 -21.67 15.15
N PRO A 154 2.57 -22.13 14.27
CA PRO A 154 3.95 -22.39 14.66
C PRO A 154 4.64 -21.08 15.04
N LEU A 155 5.60 -21.10 15.97
CA LEU A 155 6.56 -20.01 16.15
C LEU A 155 7.68 -20.17 15.12
N ASN A 156 7.72 -19.30 14.10
CA ASN A 156 8.65 -19.41 12.98
C ASN A 156 9.55 -18.16 12.86
N PRO A 157 10.71 -18.13 13.55
CA PRO A 157 11.61 -16.99 13.52
C PRO A 157 12.50 -16.87 12.28
N TYR A 158 12.51 -17.88 11.42
CA TYR A 158 13.42 -17.91 10.26
C TYR A 158 12.75 -17.46 8.98
N THR A 159 11.50 -17.86 8.76
CA THR A 159 10.76 -17.57 7.52
C THR A 159 9.33 -17.09 7.78
N GLY A 160 8.96 -16.90 9.04
CA GLY A 160 7.59 -16.52 9.41
C GLY A 160 7.39 -15.01 9.35
N LEU A 161 6.25 -14.62 8.80
CA LEU A 161 5.71 -13.26 8.92
C LEU A 161 4.27 -13.36 9.43
N TYR A 162 3.94 -12.63 10.50
CA TYR A 162 2.61 -12.67 11.10
C TYR A 162 1.83 -11.43 10.70
N LEU A 163 0.64 -11.62 10.13
CA LEU A 163 -0.25 -10.54 9.73
C LEU A 163 -1.48 -10.54 10.64
N VAL A 164 -1.55 -9.57 11.55
CA VAL A 164 -2.68 -9.39 12.45
C VAL A 164 -3.72 -8.49 11.80
N LEU A 165 -4.91 -9.02 11.54
CA LEU A 165 -6.01 -8.29 10.93
C LEU A 165 -7.14 -8.15 11.95
N THR A 166 -7.42 -6.92 12.37
CA THR A 166 -8.53 -6.65 13.30
C THR A 166 -9.82 -6.38 12.55
N SER A 167 -10.92 -6.99 12.97
CA SER A 167 -12.25 -6.80 12.40
C SER A 167 -12.85 -5.41 12.73
N SER A 168 -13.98 -5.10 12.09
CA SER A 168 -14.65 -3.78 12.18
C SER A 168 -15.13 -3.38 13.59
N ASP A 169 -15.18 -4.31 14.53
CA ASP A 169 -15.66 -4.13 15.90
C ASP A 169 -14.52 -4.04 16.94
N VAL A 170 -13.26 -4.01 16.49
CA VAL A 170 -12.08 -3.84 17.33
C VAL A 170 -11.50 -2.44 17.13
N GLN A 171 -11.20 -1.76 18.23
CA GLN A 171 -10.52 -0.47 18.21
C GLN A 171 -9.03 -0.67 18.48
N VAL A 172 -8.18 0.10 17.79
CA VAL A 172 -6.74 0.10 18.04
C VAL A 172 -6.26 1.53 18.27
N GLN A 173 -5.35 1.70 19.23
CA GLN A 173 -4.74 2.98 19.55
C GLN A 173 -4.12 3.63 18.29
N ASN A 174 -4.40 4.92 18.08
CA ASN A 174 -3.92 5.73 16.96
C ASN A 174 -4.39 5.32 15.55
N PHE A 175 -5.19 4.26 15.42
CA PHE A 175 -5.89 3.96 14.16
C PHE A 175 -6.71 5.17 13.73
N CYS A 176 -6.72 5.46 12.42
CA CYS A 176 -7.41 6.60 11.80
C CYS A 176 -6.86 8.00 12.11
N ARG A 177 -5.87 8.13 13.00
CA ARG A 177 -5.24 9.42 13.33
C ARG A 177 -3.83 9.52 12.80
N ALA A 178 -3.07 8.45 12.97
CA ALA A 178 -1.68 8.37 12.55
C ALA A 178 -1.49 7.36 11.42
N VAL A 179 -2.15 6.20 11.52
CA VAL A 179 -1.90 5.07 10.62
C VAL A 179 -3.16 4.24 10.36
N CYS A 180 -3.14 3.47 9.27
CA CYS A 180 -4.14 2.45 8.93
C CYS A 180 -3.64 1.02 9.19
N GLY A 181 -2.32 0.86 9.24
CA GLY A 181 -1.60 -0.35 9.62
C GLY A 181 -0.25 0.03 10.24
N PHE A 182 0.55 -0.97 10.58
CA PHE A 182 1.97 -0.78 10.81
C PHE A 182 2.66 -2.13 10.76
N HIS A 183 3.97 -2.14 10.51
CA HIS A 183 4.82 -3.29 10.81
C HIS A 183 5.78 -3.02 11.96
N TYR A 184 6.28 -4.11 12.54
CA TYR A 184 7.30 -4.13 13.57
C TYR A 184 7.83 -5.57 13.74
N PHE A 185 8.64 -5.79 14.77
CA PHE A 185 9.07 -7.12 15.18
C PHE A 185 8.66 -7.43 16.62
N THR A 186 8.40 -8.71 16.91
CA THR A 186 8.04 -9.12 18.27
C THR A 186 9.24 -9.06 19.20
N PHE A 187 8.98 -8.82 20.49
CA PHE A 187 10.00 -8.96 21.51
C PHE A 187 10.13 -10.43 21.96
N PRO A 188 11.35 -10.99 22.04
CA PRO A 188 11.56 -12.35 22.57
C PRO A 188 10.97 -12.54 23.97
N SER A 189 10.97 -11.49 24.81
CA SER A 189 10.37 -11.51 26.14
C SER A 189 8.83 -11.66 26.13
N VAL A 190 8.18 -11.32 25.03
CA VAL A 190 6.72 -11.42 24.88
C VAL A 190 6.33 -12.72 24.18
N VAL A 191 6.87 -12.96 22.98
CA VAL A 191 6.44 -14.03 22.06
C VAL A 191 7.36 -15.24 22.08
N GLY A 192 8.57 -15.13 22.65
CA GLY A 192 9.56 -16.21 22.71
C GLY A 192 10.62 -16.17 21.60
N ALA A 193 10.42 -15.35 20.56
CA ALA A 193 11.42 -15.01 19.55
C ALA A 193 11.16 -13.62 18.96
N THR A 194 12.15 -13.10 18.24
CA THR A 194 11.98 -11.95 17.34
C THR A 194 11.45 -12.45 16.01
N VAL A 195 10.23 -12.07 15.65
CA VAL A 195 9.62 -12.37 14.35
C VAL A 195 9.04 -11.07 13.78
N PRO A 196 9.17 -10.83 12.47
CA PRO A 196 8.50 -9.70 11.83
C PRO A 196 6.99 -9.91 11.83
N TYR A 197 6.25 -8.82 12.01
CA TYR A 197 4.81 -8.82 11.93
C TYR A 197 4.27 -7.50 11.40
N ALA A 198 3.10 -7.57 10.80
CA ALA A 198 2.30 -6.41 10.44
C ALA A 198 0.94 -6.48 11.13
N TRP A 199 0.35 -5.32 11.39
CA TRP A 199 -1.04 -5.18 11.78
C TRP A 199 -1.75 -4.25 10.81
N VAL A 200 -3.00 -4.58 10.46
CA VAL A 200 -3.88 -3.73 9.67
C VAL A 200 -5.26 -3.64 10.31
N GLY A 201 -5.74 -2.41 10.47
CA GLY A 201 -7.07 -2.09 10.98
C GLY A 201 -8.16 -2.21 9.91
N HIS A 202 -9.39 -2.49 10.32
CA HIS A 202 -10.50 -2.58 9.37
C HIS A 202 -10.88 -1.21 8.80
N SER A 203 -10.59 -0.97 7.52
CA SER A 203 -10.73 0.35 6.90
C SER A 203 -12.17 0.87 6.80
N GLY A 204 -13.19 0.00 6.82
CA GLY A 204 -14.57 0.41 6.47
C GLY A 204 -15.38 1.17 7.53
N LYS A 205 -15.07 1.05 8.84
CA LYS A 205 -15.99 1.50 9.90
C LYS A 205 -15.57 2.80 10.60
N GLN A 206 -14.32 2.90 11.04
CA GLN A 206 -13.89 4.03 11.89
C GLN A 206 -13.48 5.27 11.09
N CYS A 207 -12.84 5.09 9.92
CA CYS A 207 -12.36 6.19 9.08
C CYS A 207 -12.20 5.77 7.61
N PRO A 208 -13.28 5.34 6.95
CA PRO A 208 -13.19 4.88 5.56
C PRO A 208 -12.60 5.94 4.62
N GLY A 209 -12.85 7.23 4.88
CA GLY A 209 -12.25 8.31 4.08
C GLY A 209 -10.72 8.40 4.12
N VAL A 210 -10.06 7.81 5.12
CA VAL A 210 -8.59 7.82 5.25
C VAL A 210 -8.03 6.45 4.86
N CYS A 211 -8.56 5.37 5.45
CA CYS A 211 -7.99 4.02 5.29
C CYS A 211 -8.60 3.19 4.16
N ALA A 212 -9.66 3.70 3.50
CA ALA A 212 -10.25 3.10 2.32
C ALA A 212 -10.28 4.08 1.14
N TYR A 213 -9.41 5.09 1.13
CA TYR A 213 -9.20 5.90 -0.07
C TYR A 213 -8.71 5.00 -1.22
N PRO A 214 -9.19 5.18 -2.47
CA PRO A 214 -10.15 6.19 -2.95
C PRO A 214 -11.63 5.73 -2.97
N PHE A 215 -11.95 4.63 -2.30
CA PHE A 215 -13.31 4.05 -2.24
C PHE A 215 -14.26 4.76 -1.27
N ALA A 216 -13.70 5.58 -0.38
CA ALA A 216 -14.44 6.49 0.46
C ALA A 216 -13.72 7.82 0.57
N ARG A 217 -14.48 8.87 0.92
CA ARG A 217 -13.96 10.23 1.11
C ARG A 217 -14.01 10.64 2.58
N PRO A 218 -13.04 11.42 3.07
CA PRO A 218 -13.16 12.08 4.37
C PRO A 218 -14.41 12.95 4.41
N GLU A 219 -15.15 12.91 5.52
CA GLU A 219 -16.30 13.80 5.72
C GLU A 219 -15.86 15.26 5.62
N GLY A 220 -16.63 16.07 4.88
CA GLY A 220 -16.35 17.50 4.70
C GLY A 220 -15.19 17.84 3.75
N SER A 221 -14.58 16.84 3.09
CA SER A 221 -13.58 17.11 2.03
C SER A 221 -14.24 17.39 0.67
N GLU A 222 -13.80 18.45 0.00
CA GLU A 222 -14.13 18.67 -1.41
C GLU A 222 -13.21 17.82 -2.29
N ALA A 223 -13.79 17.15 -3.29
CA ALA A 223 -12.98 16.44 -4.27
C ALA A 223 -12.28 17.46 -5.18
N PRO A 224 -11.00 17.22 -5.56
CA PRO A 224 -10.43 17.86 -6.73
C PRO A 224 -11.39 17.78 -7.92
N PRO A 225 -11.54 18.84 -8.73
CA PRO A 225 -12.43 18.84 -9.88
C PRO A 225 -12.22 17.61 -10.78
N GLY A 226 -13.30 16.88 -11.06
CA GLY A 226 -13.26 15.66 -11.89
C GLY A 226 -12.89 14.36 -11.14
N SER A 227 -12.62 14.42 -9.84
CA SER A 227 -12.43 13.23 -9.00
C SER A 227 -13.74 12.83 -8.30
N GLY A 228 -14.28 11.65 -8.65
CA GLY A 228 -15.41 11.03 -7.96
C GLY A 228 -14.95 9.98 -6.94
N ILE A 229 -15.87 9.52 -6.08
CA ILE A 229 -15.61 8.30 -5.28
C ILE A 229 -15.42 7.14 -6.25
N MET A 230 -14.34 6.39 -6.07
CA MET A 230 -14.07 5.22 -6.88
C MET A 230 -14.90 4.04 -6.37
N GLY A 231 -15.49 3.27 -7.27
CA GLY A 231 -16.15 2.01 -6.88
C GLY A 231 -15.11 0.98 -6.41
N ALA A 232 -15.45 0.25 -5.35
CA ALA A 232 -14.62 -0.80 -4.76
C ALA A 232 -14.69 -2.07 -5.64
N PRO A 233 -13.56 -2.56 -6.21
CA PRO A 233 -13.55 -3.59 -7.24
C PRO A 233 -14.03 -4.98 -6.76
N ASN A 234 -14.04 -5.23 -5.45
CA ASN A 234 -14.55 -6.47 -4.86
C ASN A 234 -15.86 -6.29 -4.08
N GLY A 235 -16.47 -5.09 -4.18
CA GLY A 235 -17.80 -4.80 -3.65
C GLY A 235 -17.84 -4.44 -2.16
N ASP A 236 -16.69 -4.38 -1.47
CA ASP A 236 -16.62 -3.94 -0.07
C ASP A 236 -15.53 -2.89 0.12
N VAL A 237 -15.94 -1.66 0.47
CA VAL A 237 -15.06 -0.51 0.68
C VAL A 237 -14.00 -0.80 1.76
N GLY A 238 -14.37 -1.53 2.82
CA GLY A 238 -13.46 -1.83 3.92
C GLY A 238 -12.37 -2.80 3.50
N ALA A 239 -12.73 -3.95 2.96
CA ALA A 239 -11.79 -4.97 2.52
C ALA A 239 -10.91 -4.50 1.36
N ASP A 240 -11.48 -3.80 0.36
CA ASP A 240 -10.70 -3.24 -0.74
C ASP A 240 -9.72 -2.16 -0.26
N GLY A 241 -10.12 -1.33 0.72
CA GLY A 241 -9.21 -0.42 1.40
C GLY A 241 -8.09 -1.14 2.15
N MET A 242 -8.44 -2.19 2.92
CA MET A 242 -7.46 -2.99 3.64
C MET A 242 -6.44 -3.65 2.71
N VAL A 243 -6.82 -4.07 1.50
CA VAL A 243 -5.88 -4.67 0.54
C VAL A 243 -4.71 -3.75 0.23
N SER A 244 -4.96 -2.45 -0.02
CA SER A 244 -3.87 -1.50 -0.27
C SER A 244 -2.99 -1.30 0.96
N VAL A 245 -3.57 -1.29 2.17
CA VAL A 245 -2.80 -1.15 3.41
C VAL A 245 -1.98 -2.42 3.69
N ILE A 246 -2.55 -3.61 3.49
CA ILE A 246 -1.83 -4.88 3.62
C ILE A 246 -0.64 -4.93 2.64
N ALA A 247 -0.84 -4.50 1.39
CA ALA A 247 0.23 -4.44 0.42
C ALA A 247 1.37 -3.51 0.88
N HIS A 248 1.01 -2.31 1.35
CA HIS A 248 1.93 -1.34 1.93
C HIS A 248 2.75 -1.96 3.07
N GLU A 249 2.08 -2.50 4.09
CA GLU A 249 2.76 -3.08 5.25
C GLU A 249 3.61 -4.30 4.88
N LEU A 250 3.19 -5.14 3.93
CA LEU A 250 3.99 -6.27 3.47
C LEU A 250 5.25 -5.83 2.72
N ALA A 251 5.17 -4.76 1.91
CA ALA A 251 6.33 -4.21 1.22
C ALA A 251 7.36 -3.67 2.22
N GLU A 252 6.91 -2.93 3.22
CA GLU A 252 7.76 -2.34 4.25
C GLU A 252 8.30 -3.38 5.22
N THR A 253 7.49 -4.33 5.68
CA THR A 253 7.99 -5.45 6.50
C THR A 253 9.03 -6.29 5.73
N SER A 254 8.89 -6.42 4.41
CA SER A 254 9.84 -7.22 3.61
C SER A 254 11.16 -6.52 3.37
N SER A 255 11.14 -5.20 3.22
CA SER A 255 12.32 -4.36 3.00
C SER A 255 12.96 -3.86 4.28
N ASN A 256 12.22 -3.86 5.39
CA ASN A 256 12.68 -3.38 6.68
C ASN A 256 12.13 -4.16 7.91
N PRO A 257 12.27 -5.50 7.95
CA PRO A 257 11.65 -6.35 8.97
C PRO A 257 12.04 -6.04 10.42
N LEU A 258 13.22 -5.46 10.64
CA LEU A 258 13.75 -5.10 11.96
C LEU A 258 13.90 -3.59 12.17
N VAL A 259 13.31 -2.77 11.29
CA VAL A 259 13.33 -1.30 11.36
C VAL A 259 14.76 -0.73 11.34
N ASN A 260 15.65 -1.33 10.55
CA ASN A 260 17.05 -0.95 10.37
C ASN A 260 17.65 -1.29 8.99
N ALA A 261 16.84 -1.46 7.93
CA ALA A 261 17.28 -1.82 6.58
C ALA A 261 16.99 -0.71 5.56
N TRP A 262 15.83 -0.68 4.89
CA TRP A 262 15.57 0.32 3.85
C TRP A 262 14.63 1.43 4.31
N TYR A 263 15.15 2.66 4.44
CA TYR A 263 14.35 3.86 4.73
C TYR A 263 15.09 5.13 4.32
N ALA A 264 14.35 6.24 4.19
CA ALA A 264 14.90 7.51 3.74
C ALA A 264 15.55 8.29 4.89
N GLY A 265 16.74 8.83 4.60
CA GLY A 265 17.54 9.62 5.55
C GLY A 265 18.27 8.78 6.61
N ASP A 266 19.02 9.48 7.47
CA ASP A 266 19.88 8.87 8.51
C ASP A 266 19.19 8.64 9.86
N ASP A 267 17.97 9.17 10.05
CA ASP A 267 17.28 9.16 11.34
C ASP A 267 16.36 7.93 11.47
N PRO A 268 16.71 6.93 12.31
CA PRO A 268 15.90 5.73 12.48
C PRO A 268 14.65 5.95 13.35
N THR A 269 14.42 7.16 13.89
CA THR A 269 13.31 7.40 14.83
C THR A 269 11.95 7.58 14.15
N ALA A 270 11.94 7.97 12.87
CA ALA A 270 10.75 8.09 12.04
C ALA A 270 11.10 7.76 10.57
N PRO A 271 11.49 6.50 10.28
CA PRO A 271 11.94 6.11 8.97
C PRO A 271 10.78 6.26 7.97
N THR A 272 10.97 7.07 6.93
CA THR A 272 10.06 7.08 5.78
C THR A 272 10.46 5.94 4.86
N GLU A 273 9.62 4.93 4.72
CA GLU A 273 9.96 3.68 4.03
C GLU A 273 9.47 3.64 2.58
N ILE A 274 9.67 2.50 1.93
CA ILE A 274 9.51 2.36 0.48
C ILE A 274 8.07 2.58 -0.01
N ALA A 275 7.07 2.29 0.83
CA ALA A 275 5.67 2.46 0.50
C ALA A 275 5.13 3.82 1.00
N ASP A 276 5.63 4.33 2.13
CA ASP A 276 5.37 5.69 2.61
C ASP A 276 5.59 6.77 1.54
N LEU A 277 6.69 6.66 0.79
CA LEU A 277 7.05 7.60 -0.28
C LEU A 277 5.99 7.72 -1.38
N CYS A 278 5.11 6.73 -1.50
CA CYS A 278 4.17 6.57 -2.62
C CYS A 278 2.71 6.50 -2.17
N MET A 279 2.43 6.86 -0.93
CA MET A 279 1.06 6.90 -0.41
C MET A 279 0.13 7.71 -1.32
N GLY A 280 -0.98 7.09 -1.72
CA GLY A 280 -2.00 7.73 -2.54
C GLY A 280 -1.73 7.77 -4.04
N LEU A 281 -0.60 7.24 -4.53
CA LEU A 281 -0.32 7.11 -5.96
C LEU A 281 -0.72 5.72 -6.44
N TYR A 282 -1.68 5.61 -7.35
CA TYR A 282 -2.16 4.31 -7.86
C TYR A 282 -1.98 4.16 -9.39
N GLY A 283 -1.60 5.24 -10.07
CA GLY A 283 -1.48 5.29 -11.52
C GLY A 283 -0.78 6.56 -11.99
N SER A 284 -0.40 6.58 -13.27
CA SER A 284 0.31 7.73 -13.82
C SER A 284 -0.50 9.02 -13.74
N GLY A 285 0.18 10.12 -13.38
CA GLY A 285 -0.46 11.40 -13.08
C GLY A 285 -1.27 11.42 -11.77
N GLY A 286 -1.04 10.46 -10.87
CA GLY A 286 -1.57 10.47 -9.51
C GLY A 286 -0.77 11.33 -8.53
N GLY A 287 -1.19 11.35 -7.27
CA GLY A 287 -0.58 12.14 -6.20
C GLY A 287 -1.41 13.38 -5.83
N GLY A 288 -1.15 13.98 -4.66
CA GLY A 288 -1.86 15.19 -4.21
C GLY A 288 -3.39 15.04 -4.10
N GLY A 289 -3.88 13.83 -3.85
CA GLY A 289 -5.32 13.52 -3.79
C GLY A 289 -5.95 13.05 -5.11
N TYR A 290 -5.16 12.94 -6.19
CA TYR A 290 -5.59 12.31 -7.44
C TYR A 290 -5.12 10.84 -7.48
N VAL A 291 -6.02 9.93 -7.84
CA VAL A 291 -5.73 8.49 -7.94
C VAL A 291 -4.75 8.18 -9.08
N GLY A 292 -4.74 9.02 -10.12
CA GLY A 292 -3.99 8.78 -11.36
C GLY A 292 -4.74 7.89 -12.34
N ASN A 293 -4.06 7.53 -13.44
CA ASN A 293 -4.62 6.70 -14.49
C ASN A 293 -4.69 5.22 -14.06
N VAL A 294 -5.91 4.74 -13.81
CA VAL A 294 -6.20 3.36 -13.40
C VAL A 294 -7.26 2.76 -14.31
N TYR A 295 -7.27 1.43 -14.43
CA TYR A 295 -8.28 0.72 -15.20
C TYR A 295 -9.65 0.80 -14.53
N ARG A 296 -10.70 0.60 -15.33
CA ARG A 296 -12.08 0.48 -14.85
C ARG A 296 -12.68 -0.84 -15.29
N ASP A 297 -13.41 -1.50 -14.42
CA ASP A 297 -14.20 -2.66 -14.78
C ASP A 297 -15.51 -2.26 -15.48
N TYR A 298 -16.31 -3.27 -15.84
CA TYR A 298 -17.59 -3.04 -16.51
C TYR A 298 -18.57 -2.19 -15.69
N TRP A 299 -18.48 -2.24 -14.35
CA TRP A 299 -19.32 -1.47 -13.44
C TRP A 299 -18.72 -0.11 -13.08
N GLY A 300 -17.54 0.22 -13.62
CA GLY A 300 -16.83 1.47 -13.38
C GLY A 300 -15.97 1.48 -12.12
N ASN A 301 -15.83 0.34 -11.42
CA ASN A 301 -14.92 0.22 -10.27
C ASN A 301 -13.47 0.32 -10.74
N GLY A 302 -12.64 1.04 -10.00
CA GLY A 302 -11.26 1.27 -10.39
C GLY A 302 -10.32 0.21 -9.83
N TYR A 303 -9.32 -0.17 -10.62
CA TYR A 303 -8.29 -1.13 -10.24
C TYR A 303 -7.01 -0.87 -11.03
N ASN A 304 -5.87 -1.30 -10.50
CA ASN A 304 -4.60 -1.25 -11.21
C ASN A 304 -3.89 -2.61 -11.30
N LEU A 305 -4.38 -3.63 -10.59
CA LEU A 305 -3.81 -4.97 -10.57
C LEU A 305 -4.89 -6.04 -10.71
N ASN A 306 -4.58 -7.10 -11.45
CA ASN A 306 -5.39 -8.32 -11.51
C ASN A 306 -4.85 -9.36 -10.52
N GLY A 307 -5.77 -10.07 -9.87
CA GLY A 307 -5.47 -11.16 -8.94
C GLY A 307 -5.98 -12.51 -9.41
N VAL A 308 -5.82 -13.50 -8.53
CA VAL A 308 -6.41 -14.84 -8.69
C VAL A 308 -7.94 -14.77 -8.60
N ASN A 309 -8.62 -15.84 -9.04
CA ASN A 309 -10.09 -15.97 -8.95
C ASN A 309 -10.88 -14.82 -9.60
N GLY A 310 -10.28 -14.11 -10.57
CA GLY A 310 -10.90 -12.98 -11.25
C GLY A 310 -11.00 -11.71 -10.39
N ARG A 311 -10.37 -11.69 -9.20
CA ARG A 311 -10.30 -10.52 -8.34
C ARG A 311 -9.52 -9.40 -9.02
N LYS A 312 -9.91 -8.18 -8.70
CA LYS A 312 -9.24 -6.95 -9.13
C LYS A 312 -8.89 -6.15 -7.89
N PHE A 313 -7.73 -5.53 -7.89
CA PHE A 313 -7.23 -4.79 -6.74
C PHE A 313 -6.74 -3.42 -7.16
N LEU A 314 -6.88 -2.47 -6.25
CA LEU A 314 -6.29 -1.15 -6.37
C LEU A 314 -5.29 -1.00 -5.23
N VAL A 315 -4.01 -0.98 -5.56
CA VAL A 315 -2.91 -0.96 -4.60
C VAL A 315 -2.01 0.22 -4.91
N GLN A 316 -1.60 0.97 -3.89
CA GLN A 316 -0.67 2.07 -4.10
C GLN A 316 0.63 1.59 -4.75
N TRP A 317 1.30 2.48 -5.45
CA TRP A 317 2.65 2.25 -5.96
C TRP A 317 3.66 2.20 -4.81
N VAL A 318 4.86 1.73 -5.14
CA VAL A 318 6.00 1.64 -4.21
C VAL A 318 7.19 2.32 -4.86
N TRP A 319 8.10 2.86 -4.06
CA TRP A 319 9.31 3.48 -4.58
C TRP A 319 10.13 2.45 -5.35
N ASN A 320 10.47 2.76 -6.60
CA ASN A 320 11.36 1.95 -7.41
C ASN A 320 12.79 2.51 -7.27
N PRO A 321 13.73 1.78 -6.67
CA PRO A 321 15.07 2.30 -6.39
C PRO A 321 15.91 2.47 -7.66
N VAL A 322 15.58 1.78 -8.75
CA VAL A 322 16.26 1.89 -10.05
C VAL A 322 15.78 3.13 -10.80
N GLN A 323 14.47 3.35 -10.83
CA GLN A 323 13.87 4.50 -11.52
C GLN A 323 13.85 5.78 -10.69
N ARG A 324 14.06 5.68 -9.37
CA ARG A 324 14.02 6.79 -8.40
C ARG A 324 12.71 7.59 -8.45
N ARG A 325 11.59 6.85 -8.51
CA ARG A 325 10.23 7.38 -8.44
C ARG A 325 9.27 6.32 -7.93
N CYS A 326 8.06 6.70 -7.58
CA CYS A 326 6.99 5.74 -7.36
C CYS A 326 6.65 5.04 -8.66
N PHE A 327 6.49 3.72 -8.60
CA PHE A 327 6.20 2.91 -9.77
C PHE A 327 5.16 1.86 -9.45
N GLY A 328 4.33 1.56 -10.46
CA GLY A 328 3.54 0.36 -10.49
C GLY A 328 3.39 -0.17 -11.91
N PRO A 329 2.97 -1.42 -12.09
CA PRO A 329 2.95 -2.08 -13.40
C PRO A 329 1.96 -1.46 -14.41
N ASN A 330 1.09 -0.55 -13.97
CA ASN A 330 0.19 0.23 -14.82
C ASN A 330 0.74 1.62 -15.19
N ALA A 331 2.01 1.92 -14.89
CA ALA A 331 2.69 3.11 -15.39
C ALA A 331 2.64 3.15 -16.92
N LEU A 332 2.52 4.36 -17.48
CA LEU A 332 2.31 4.56 -18.92
C LEU A 332 3.60 4.73 -19.73
N ASP A 333 4.76 4.70 -19.09
CA ASP A 333 6.07 5.01 -19.64
C ASP A 333 7.04 3.83 -19.72
#